data_AF-A0A2H6NL39-F1
#
_entry.id   AF-A0A2H6NL39-F1
#
_cell.length_a   1.000
_cell.length_b   1.000
_cell.length_c   1.000
_cell.angle_alpha   90.00
_cell.angle_beta   90.00
_cell.angle_gamma   90.00
#
_symmetry.space_group_name_H-M   'P 1'
#
loop_
_entity.id
_entity.type
_entity.pdbx_description
1 polymer ?
#
loop_
_entity_poly.entity_id
_entity_poly.type
_entity_poly.pdbx_seq_one_letter_code
_entity_poly.pdbx_strand_id
1 'polypeptide(L)'
;VQELYQNFSNWCSQVVRLYAGQPYVELEWTVGPIPIADHYGKEIISRFETNLQTGGLFYTDSNGREILERKRDYRVTWNLNQTEPVAGNYYPVNTRMYIKDQKTQLTVLTDRSQGGSSLTDGSLELMVHRRLLHDD
;
A
#
# COMPACT_ATOMS: atom_id res chain seq x y z
N VAL A 1 -5.89 -25.44 -5.22
CA VAL A 1 -5.46 -24.17 -4.60
C VAL A 1 -5.18 -24.44 -3.13
N GLN A 2 -4.15 -23.82 -2.54
CA GLN A 2 -3.95 -23.81 -1.09
C GLN A 2 -4.37 -22.45 -0.57
N GLU A 3 -5.17 -22.43 0.50
CA GLU A 3 -5.78 -21.20 1.02
C GLU A 3 -5.57 -21.10 2.53
N LEU A 4 -5.33 -19.88 2.99
CA LEU A 4 -5.34 -19.51 4.39
C LEU A 4 -6.36 -18.37 4.59
N TYR A 5 -7.35 -18.63 5.44
CA TYR A 5 -8.35 -17.64 5.83
C TYR A 5 -7.90 -16.91 7.08
N GLN A 6 -7.92 -15.58 7.03
CA GLN A 6 -7.53 -14.69 8.11
C GLN A 6 -8.71 -13.80 8.48
N ASN A 7 -9.15 -13.85 9.73
CA ASN A 7 -10.16 -12.96 10.26
C ASN A 7 -9.51 -11.99 11.25
N PHE A 8 -9.45 -10.71 10.89
CA PHE A 8 -8.87 -9.66 11.73
C PHE A 8 -9.94 -9.02 12.62
N SER A 9 -11.16 -8.87 12.11
CA SER A 9 -12.30 -8.31 12.82
C SER A 9 -13.62 -8.65 12.13
N ASN A 10 -14.75 -8.30 12.76
CA ASN A 10 -16.09 -8.49 12.19
C ASN A 10 -16.35 -7.72 10.87
N TRP A 11 -15.45 -6.84 10.45
CA TRP A 11 -15.56 -6.04 9.23
C TRP A 11 -14.28 -6.09 8.37
N CYS A 12 -13.31 -6.94 8.73
CA CYS A 12 -12.04 -7.07 8.01
C CYS A 12 -11.55 -8.52 8.01
N SER A 13 -11.46 -9.11 6.81
CA SER A 13 -10.93 -10.45 6.60
C SER A 13 -10.06 -10.50 5.34
N GLN A 14 -9.17 -11.49 5.26
CA GLN A 14 -8.33 -11.74 4.10
C GLN A 14 -8.27 -13.24 3.80
N VAL A 15 -8.21 -13.59 2.51
CA VAL A 15 -7.87 -14.92 2.03
C VAL A 15 -6.53 -14.84 1.31
N VAL A 16 -5.57 -15.64 1.77
CA VAL A 16 -4.27 -15.81 1.12
C VAL A 16 -4.35 -17.05 0.25
N ARG A 17 -4.15 -16.93 -1.07
CA ARG A 17 -4.21 -18.06 -2.00
C ARG A 17 -2.86 -18.31 -2.68
N LEU A 18 -2.48 -19.58 -2.71
CA LEU A 18 -1.36 -20.11 -3.49
C LEU A 18 -1.93 -21.06 -4.56
N TYR A 19 -1.86 -20.63 -5.81
CA TYR A 19 -2.24 -21.44 -6.97
C TYR A 19 -1.01 -22.19 -7.51
N ALA A 20 -1.20 -23.46 -7.89
CA ALA A 20 -0.13 -24.26 -8.46
C ALA A 20 0.38 -23.63 -9.77
N GLY A 21 1.70 -23.44 -9.88
CA GLY A 21 2.35 -22.88 -11.06
C GLY A 21 2.29 -21.35 -11.19
N GLN A 22 1.62 -20.63 -10.29
CA GLN A 22 1.63 -19.17 -10.29
C GLN A 22 2.86 -18.62 -9.54
N PRO A 23 3.59 -17.62 -10.08
CA PRO A 23 4.79 -17.07 -9.45
C PRO A 23 4.48 -15.99 -8.40
N TYR A 24 3.25 -15.91 -7.90
CA TYR A 24 2.79 -14.89 -6.96
C TYR A 24 1.80 -15.47 -5.95
N VAL A 25 1.60 -14.72 -4.86
CA VAL A 25 0.57 -14.97 -3.85
C VAL A 25 -0.59 -14.02 -4.12
N GLU A 26 -1.81 -14.54 -4.12
CA GLU A 26 -3.02 -13.71 -4.20
C GLU A 26 -3.50 -13.38 -2.78
N LEU A 27 -3.78 -12.09 -2.54
CA LEU A 27 -4.28 -11.58 -1.27
C LEU A 27 -5.63 -10.93 -1.52
N GLU A 28 -6.72 -11.69 -1.29
CA GLU A 28 -8.07 -11.18 -1.40
C GLU A 28 -8.50 -10.60 -0.06
N TRP A 29 -8.69 -9.29 0.00
CA TRP A 29 -9.17 -8.60 1.19
C TRP A 29 -10.66 -8.28 1.08
N THR A 30 -11.36 -8.33 2.22
CA THR A 30 -12.74 -7.87 2.37
C THR A 30 -12.77 -6.88 3.52
N VAL A 31 -13.07 -5.61 3.21
CA VAL A 31 -13.11 -4.52 4.20
C VAL A 31 -14.48 -3.85 4.13
N GLY A 32 -15.29 -4.03 5.17
CA GLY A 32 -16.58 -3.35 5.31
C GLY A 32 -17.65 -4.17 6.03
N PRO A 33 -18.68 -3.50 6.60
CA PRO A 33 -18.82 -2.04 6.69
C PRO A 33 -17.86 -1.44 7.73
N ILE A 34 -17.13 -0.37 7.34
CA ILE A 34 -16.21 0.33 8.25
C ILE A 34 -17.02 0.98 9.38
N PRO A 35 -16.75 0.65 10.67
CA PRO A 35 -17.51 1.16 11.79
C PRO A 35 -17.25 2.65 11.99
N ILE A 36 -18.31 3.42 12.22
CA ILE A 36 -18.27 4.88 12.43
C ILE A 36 -19.07 5.33 13.64
N ALA A 37 -19.56 4.38 14.45
CA ALA A 37 -20.35 4.69 15.65
C ALA A 37 -19.54 5.44 16.73
N ASP A 38 -18.21 5.42 16.60
CA ASP A 38 -17.27 6.16 17.43
C ASP A 38 -17.03 7.60 16.94
N HIS A 39 -17.70 8.02 15.87
CA HIS A 39 -17.55 9.35 15.25
C HIS A 39 -16.12 9.64 14.75
N TYR A 40 -15.30 8.61 14.51
CA TYR A 40 -13.98 8.76 13.89
C TYR A 40 -14.00 8.24 12.45
N GLY A 41 -13.62 9.10 11.50
CA GLY A 41 -13.33 8.69 10.13
C GLY A 41 -12.14 7.74 10.08
N LYS A 42 -12.15 6.77 9.16
CA LYS A 42 -11.13 5.72 9.07
C LYS A 42 -10.67 5.51 7.65
N GLU A 43 -9.36 5.41 7.48
CA GLU A 43 -8.69 5.08 6.23
C GLU A 43 -7.88 3.82 6.48
N ILE A 44 -8.25 2.74 5.79
CA ILE A 44 -7.77 1.39 6.05
C ILE A 44 -6.68 1.06 5.05
N ILE A 45 -5.55 0.57 5.56
CA ILE A 45 -4.39 0.20 4.76
C ILE A 45 -4.07 -1.28 4.88
N SER A 46 -3.51 -1.86 3.82
CA SER A 46 -2.76 -3.10 3.88
C SER A 46 -1.27 -2.76 3.85
N ARG A 47 -0.52 -3.15 4.88
CA ARG A 47 0.90 -2.84 5.03
C ARG A 47 1.73 -4.11 5.08
N PHE A 48 2.77 -4.13 4.27
CA PHE A 48 3.78 -5.17 4.18
C PHE A 48 5.04 -4.67 4.85
N GLU A 49 5.57 -5.44 5.79
CA GLU A 49 6.80 -5.13 6.51
C GLU A 49 7.86 -6.19 6.20
N THR A 50 9.06 -5.72 5.88
CA THR A 50 10.21 -6.56 5.54
C THR A 50 11.47 -5.98 6.17
N ASN A 51 12.57 -6.72 6.11
CA ASN A 51 13.89 -6.25 6.52
C ASN A 51 14.72 -5.64 5.37
N LEU A 52 14.10 -5.37 4.21
CA LEU A 52 14.77 -4.79 3.05
C LEU A 52 15.33 -3.40 3.38
N GLN A 53 16.57 -3.16 2.99
CA GLN A 53 17.24 -1.87 3.17
C GLN A 53 16.96 -0.96 1.96
N THR A 54 15.82 -0.27 1.98
CA THR A 54 15.29 0.46 0.83
C THR A 54 15.79 1.91 0.74
N GLY A 55 16.34 2.48 1.81
CA GLY A 55 16.94 3.82 1.82
C GLY A 55 15.93 4.94 1.55
N GLY A 56 14.68 4.76 2.00
CA GLY A 56 13.57 5.68 1.74
C GLY A 56 13.07 5.73 0.28
N LEU A 57 13.57 4.85 -0.59
CA LEU A 57 13.16 4.74 -1.98
C LEU A 57 12.05 3.70 -2.17
N PHE A 58 11.10 4.03 -3.02
CA PHE A 58 10.05 3.14 -3.49
C PHE A 58 9.60 3.55 -4.88
N TYR A 59 8.86 2.68 -5.56
CA TYR A 59 8.58 2.83 -6.98
C TYR A 59 7.09 2.64 -7.23
N THR A 60 6.48 3.51 -8.02
CA THR A 60 5.06 3.42 -8.41
C THR A 60 4.92 3.56 -9.91
N ASP A 61 3.91 2.93 -10.48
CA ASP A 61 3.58 3.14 -11.89
C ASP A 61 2.93 4.51 -12.16
N SER A 62 2.99 4.95 -13.41
CA SER A 62 2.25 6.10 -13.94
C SER A 62 1.22 5.60 -14.95
N ASN A 63 -0.05 5.55 -14.53
CA ASN A 63 -1.18 5.08 -15.34
C ASN A 63 -0.95 3.69 -15.98
N GLY A 64 -0.35 2.75 -15.25
CA GLY A 64 -0.06 1.40 -15.75
C GLY A 64 1.13 1.30 -16.69
N ARG A 65 1.91 2.38 -16.88
CA ARG A 65 3.01 2.45 -17.86
C ARG A 65 4.38 2.50 -17.17
N GLU A 66 5.10 3.61 -17.35
CA GLU A 66 6.44 3.80 -16.82
C GLU A 66 6.43 3.79 -15.29
N ILE A 67 7.56 3.36 -14.71
CA ILE A 67 7.76 3.34 -13.27
C ILE A 67 8.54 4.58 -12.86
N LEU A 68 8.02 5.30 -11.88
CA LEU A 68 8.65 6.47 -11.30
C LEU A 68 9.27 6.14 -9.95
N GLU A 69 10.52 6.58 -9.75
CA GLU A 69 11.17 6.54 -8.45
C GLU A 69 10.58 7.62 -7.53
N ARG A 70 10.24 7.21 -6.31
CA ARG A 70 9.75 8.04 -5.22
C ARG A 70 10.74 7.98 -4.07
N LYS A 71 10.90 9.10 -3.37
CA LYS A 71 11.73 9.18 -2.17
C LYS A 71 10.95 9.86 -1.06
N ARG A 72 10.90 9.24 0.11
CA ARG A 72 10.22 9.78 1.29
C ARG A 72 10.77 11.16 1.66
N ASP A 73 9.86 12.09 1.96
CA ASP A 73 10.13 13.48 2.34
C ASP A 73 11.00 14.26 1.36
N TYR A 74 10.86 13.96 0.06
CA TYR A 74 11.70 14.54 -0.97
C TYR A 74 10.91 14.98 -2.22
N ARG A 75 11.41 16.02 -2.89
CA ARG A 75 10.95 16.49 -4.19
C ARG A 75 12.15 16.79 -5.07
N VAL A 76 12.10 16.37 -6.33
CA VAL A 76 13.19 16.59 -7.30
C VAL A 76 13.28 18.07 -7.71
N THR A 77 12.16 18.78 -7.69
CA THR A 77 11.99 20.08 -8.32
C THR A 77 12.11 21.27 -7.36
N TRP A 78 12.04 21.06 -6.04
CA TRP A 78 12.22 22.12 -5.04
C TRP A 78 12.62 21.53 -3.67
N ASN A 79 13.10 22.39 -2.77
CA ASN A 79 13.38 22.02 -1.38
C ASN A 79 12.05 21.93 -0.60
N LEU A 80 11.59 20.71 -0.34
CA LEU A 80 10.34 20.46 0.38
C LEU A 80 10.48 20.82 1.87
N ASN A 81 9.58 21.66 2.38
CA ASN A 81 9.29 21.74 3.80
C ASN A 81 8.14 20.76 4.11
N GLN A 82 8.45 19.60 4.68
CA GLN A 82 7.46 18.57 4.92
C GLN A 82 6.55 18.96 6.10
N THR A 83 5.26 19.11 5.85
CA THR A 83 4.25 19.40 6.87
C THR A 83 3.45 18.16 7.27
N GLU A 84 3.29 17.21 6.35
CA GLU A 84 2.46 16.02 6.52
C GLU A 84 3.27 14.75 6.20
N PRO A 85 3.97 14.15 7.18
CA PRO A 85 4.92 13.06 6.95
C PRO A 85 4.26 11.78 6.41
N VAL A 86 2.95 11.63 6.57
CA VAL A 86 2.18 10.52 5.97
C VAL A 86 1.60 10.96 4.63
N ALA A 87 0.66 11.91 4.63
CA ALA A 87 -0.08 12.29 3.43
C ALA A 87 0.83 12.87 2.33
N GLY A 88 1.88 13.61 2.68
CA GLY A 88 2.85 14.16 1.73
C GLY A 88 3.69 13.10 1.00
N ASN A 89 3.62 11.83 1.41
CA ASN A 89 4.35 10.71 0.80
C ASN A 89 3.45 9.70 0.10
N TYR A 90 2.13 9.91 0.03
CA TYR A 90 1.21 9.06 -0.72
C TYR A 90 1.22 9.40 -2.22
N TYR A 91 1.28 8.38 -3.06
CA TYR A 91 1.26 8.49 -4.53
C TYR A 91 0.19 7.58 -5.14
N PRO A 92 -0.34 7.92 -6.32
CA PRO A 92 -1.26 7.02 -7.04
C PRO A 92 -0.53 5.77 -7.51
N VAL A 93 -1.19 4.62 -7.33
CA VAL A 93 -0.76 3.30 -7.79
C VAL A 93 -1.91 2.72 -8.60
N ASN A 94 -1.76 2.63 -9.91
CA ASN A 94 -2.82 2.15 -10.79
C ASN A 94 -2.72 0.65 -11.02
N THR A 95 -1.49 0.12 -11.06
CA THR A 95 -1.25 -1.30 -11.34
C THR A 95 -0.23 -1.92 -10.42
N ARG A 96 0.82 -1.18 -10.03
CA ARG A 96 1.92 -1.77 -9.26
C ARG A 96 2.74 -0.75 -8.50
N MET A 97 3.20 -1.18 -7.33
CA MET A 97 4.27 -0.52 -6.60
C MET A 97 5.25 -1.55 -6.07
N TYR A 98 6.51 -1.14 -5.86
CA TYR A 98 7.52 -2.04 -5.29
C TYR A 98 8.55 -1.31 -4.46
N ILE A 99 9.17 -2.09 -3.59
CA ILE A 99 10.38 -1.75 -2.85
C ILE A 99 11.45 -2.81 -3.15
N LYS A 100 12.72 -2.41 -3.10
CA LYS A 100 13.84 -3.33 -3.33
C LYS A 100 15.07 -2.90 -2.56
N ASP A 101 15.92 -3.87 -2.27
CA ASP A 101 17.32 -3.65 -1.90
C ASP A 101 18.24 -4.13 -3.04
N GLN A 102 19.50 -4.41 -2.74
CA GLN A 102 20.48 -4.88 -3.73
C GLN A 102 20.20 -6.31 -4.25
N LYS A 103 19.41 -7.12 -3.55
CA LYS A 103 19.23 -8.55 -3.81
C LYS A 103 17.79 -8.94 -4.11
N THR A 104 16.84 -8.29 -3.45
CA THR A 104 15.45 -8.73 -3.38
C THR A 104 14.51 -7.56 -3.68
N GLN A 105 13.42 -7.87 -4.39
CA GLN A 105 12.35 -6.91 -4.67
C GLN A 105 11.01 -7.50 -4.22
N LEU A 106 10.24 -6.72 -3.46
CA LEU A 106 8.84 -7.00 -3.15
C LEU A 106 7.98 -6.10 -4.03
N THR A 107 7.17 -6.71 -4.90
CA THR A 107 6.23 -6.00 -5.78
C THR A 107 4.81 -6.37 -5.41
N VAL A 108 3.95 -5.37 -5.27
CA VAL A 108 2.51 -5.54 -5.05
C VAL A 108 1.77 -5.03 -6.28
N LEU A 109 0.91 -5.89 -6.84
CA LEU A 109 0.03 -5.57 -7.94
C LEU A 109 -1.37 -5.28 -7.40
N THR A 110 -2.06 -4.31 -7.99
CA THR A 110 -3.40 -3.91 -7.56
C THR A 110 -4.44 -4.29 -8.61
N ASP A 111 -5.67 -4.62 -8.16
CA ASP A 111 -6.81 -4.90 -9.02
C ASP A 111 -7.51 -3.61 -9.51
N ARG A 112 -7.19 -2.48 -8.88
CA ARG A 112 -7.74 -1.14 -9.14
C ARG A 112 -6.74 -0.05 -8.74
N SER A 113 -7.06 1.20 -9.07
CA SER A 113 -6.31 2.36 -8.60
C SER A 113 -6.44 2.55 -7.09
N GLN A 114 -5.31 2.72 -6.41
CA GLN A 114 -5.22 2.94 -4.97
C GLN A 114 -4.18 4.03 -4.66
N GLY A 115 -4.18 4.53 -3.42
CA GLY A 115 -3.06 5.32 -2.89
C GLY A 115 -2.07 4.40 -2.20
N GLY A 116 -0.77 4.64 -2.38
CA GLY A 116 0.27 3.84 -1.71
C GLY A 116 1.54 4.62 -1.39
N SER A 117 2.32 4.08 -0.45
CA SER A 117 3.58 4.69 0.02
C SER A 117 4.54 3.67 0.64
N SER A 118 5.75 4.14 0.98
CA SER A 118 6.74 3.48 1.84
C SER A 118 7.13 4.44 2.96
N LEU A 119 6.37 4.44 4.06
CA LEU A 119 6.53 5.39 5.16
C LEU A 119 7.73 5.09 6.05
N THR A 120 8.19 3.83 6.06
CA THR A 120 9.42 3.41 6.75
C THR A 120 10.22 2.48 5.85
N ASP A 121 11.53 2.39 6.06
CA ASP A 121 12.38 1.51 5.26
C ASP A 121 11.96 0.04 5.40
N GLY A 122 11.98 -0.68 4.29
CA GLY A 122 11.51 -2.07 4.24
C GLY A 122 9.99 -2.24 4.31
N SER A 123 9.22 -1.14 4.39
CA SER A 123 7.75 -1.20 4.41
C SER A 123 7.12 -0.72 3.09
N LEU A 124 5.94 -1.24 2.79
CA LEU A 124 5.11 -0.83 1.66
C LEU A 124 3.64 -0.89 2.08
N GLU A 125 2.85 0.13 1.78
CA GLU A 125 1.42 0.15 2.12
C GLU A 125 0.53 0.66 1.00
N LEU A 126 -0.69 0.12 0.96
CA LEU A 126 -1.77 0.49 0.04
C LEU A 126 -3.03 0.81 0.83
N MET A 127 -3.69 1.93 0.51
CA MET A 127 -4.99 2.28 1.05
C MET A 127 -6.08 1.47 0.36
N VAL A 128 -6.73 0.61 1.13
CA VAL A 128 -7.73 -0.36 0.68
C VAL A 128 -9.11 0.27 0.60
N HIS A 129 -9.51 1.00 1.64
CA HIS A 129 -10.81 1.64 1.70
C HIS A 129 -10.81 2.80 2.70
N ARG A 130 -11.75 3.74 2.58
CA ARG A 130 -11.87 4.90 3.46
C ARG A 130 -13.31 5.28 3.69
N ARG A 131 -13.62 5.76 4.89
CA ARG A 131 -14.92 6.31 5.27
C ARG A 131 -14.72 7.50 6.20
N LEU A 132 -14.94 8.71 5.67
CA LEU A 132 -14.88 9.96 6.42
C LEU A 132 -16.29 10.44 6.81
N LEU A 133 -16.35 11.32 7.79
CA LEU A 133 -17.60 11.85 8.36
C LEU A 133 -17.80 13.35 8.13
N HIS A 134 -16.80 14.00 7.52
CA HIS A 134 -16.78 15.42 7.22
C HIS A 134 -16.32 15.64 5.78
N ASP A 135 -16.81 16.72 5.20
CA ASP A 135 -16.32 17.30 3.93
C ASP A 135 -14.92 17.89 4.14
N ASP A 136 -14.12 17.95 3.08
CA ASP A 136 -12.74 18.46 3.07
C ASP A 136 -12.62 19.95 2.76
#